data_AF-A0A916XCE2-F1
#
_entry.id   AF-A0A916XCE2-F1
#
_cell.length_a   1.000
_cell.length_b   1.000
_cell.length_c   1.000
_cell.angle_alpha   90.00
_cell.angle_beta   90.00
_cell.angle_gamma   90.00
#
_symmetry.space_group_name_H-M   'P 1'
#
loop_
_entity.id
_entity.type
_entity.pdbx_description
1 polymer ?
#
loop_
_entity_poly.entity_id
_entity_poly.type
_entity_poly.pdbx_seq_one_letter_code
_entity_poly.pdbx_strand_id
1 'polypeptide(L)'
;MKKLNYLKVLFAVMFLAFVVQSCKSDDDDNANYQMENQTFVTQALTNNKFEVAAATLAQSRSQNPQIKQFASKMVTEHTAVGVDLTDLAKSMELAVPATIDPADQNNINLLGLFTGATFDKEFTKMMVESHQKAVTLFSQAASNTGVPAADLRHFAENKTPSLQQHLKEAEALKTSVQ
;
A
#
# COMPACT_ATOMS: atom_id res chain seq x y z
N MET A 1 -51.51 -3.09 75.81
CA MET A 1 -51.90 -1.67 76.00
C MET A 1 -50.86 -0.78 75.31
N LYS A 2 -51.33 0.21 74.51
CA LYS A 2 -50.60 1.30 73.80
C LYS A 2 -49.80 0.83 72.55
N LYS A 3 -50.30 1.03 71.31
CA LYS A 3 -50.26 2.24 70.43
C LYS A 3 -48.82 2.61 70.02
N LEU A 4 -48.43 3.03 68.80
CA LEU A 4 -49.03 3.22 67.47
C LEU A 4 -47.92 3.85 66.58
N ASN A 5 -47.83 3.43 65.31
CA ASN A 5 -47.40 4.12 64.07
C ASN A 5 -46.00 4.74 63.80
N TYR A 6 -45.44 4.23 62.69
CA TYR A 6 -44.84 4.90 61.54
C TYR A 6 -44.74 6.43 61.54
N LEU A 7 -43.52 6.93 61.40
CA LEU A 7 -43.22 8.27 60.89
C LEU A 7 -42.23 8.19 59.74
N LYS A 8 -42.66 8.71 58.60
CA LYS A 8 -41.91 8.86 57.34
C LYS A 8 -40.76 9.83 57.54
N VAL A 9 -39.55 9.45 57.14
CA VAL A 9 -38.46 10.39 56.88
C VAL A 9 -38.13 10.31 55.39
N LEU A 10 -38.63 11.29 54.65
CA LEU A 10 -38.13 11.69 53.34
C LEU A 10 -36.78 12.38 53.57
N PHE A 11 -35.70 11.88 52.97
CA PHE A 11 -34.50 12.67 52.73
C PHE A 11 -33.97 12.43 51.31
N ALA A 12 -33.38 13.49 50.80
CA ALA A 12 -33.15 13.82 49.41
C ALA A 12 -32.16 12.91 48.66
N VAL A 13 -32.33 12.94 47.34
CA VAL A 13 -31.45 12.47 46.28
C VAL A 13 -30.02 13.00 46.45
N MET A 14 -29.01 12.13 46.32
CA MET A 14 -27.69 12.54 45.83
C MET A 14 -27.11 11.45 44.92
N PHE A 15 -27.09 11.80 43.63
CA PHE A 15 -26.40 11.11 42.55
C PHE A 15 -24.94 10.81 42.94
N LEU A 16 -24.52 9.55 42.82
CA LEU A 16 -23.11 9.20 42.71
C LEU A 16 -22.87 8.73 41.28
N ALA A 17 -22.39 9.66 40.46
CA ALA A 17 -22.04 9.42 39.07
C ALA A 17 -20.83 8.49 39.00
N PHE A 18 -21.00 7.39 38.26
CA PHE A 18 -19.92 6.64 37.63
C PHE A 18 -19.22 7.56 36.63
N VAL A 19 -17.91 7.79 36.79
CA VAL A 19 -17.08 8.38 35.74
C VAL A 19 -15.88 7.47 35.54
N VAL A 20 -16.03 6.52 34.62
CA VAL A 20 -14.89 5.90 33.93
C VAL A 20 -14.61 6.80 32.75
N GLN A 21 -13.60 7.67 32.88
CA GLN A 21 -13.10 8.46 31.75
C GLN A 21 -11.63 8.12 31.56
N SER A 22 -11.35 7.02 30.86
CA SER A 22 -10.09 6.89 30.14
C SER A 22 -10.27 7.63 28.81
N CYS A 23 -10.09 8.95 28.84
CA CYS A 23 -9.85 9.72 27.63
C CYS A 23 -8.34 9.71 27.42
N LYS A 24 -7.85 8.77 26.61
CA LYS A 24 -6.63 9.02 25.85
C LYS A 24 -7.06 10.02 24.77
N SER A 25 -6.66 11.27 24.95
CA SER A 25 -6.77 12.29 23.91
C SER A 25 -5.92 11.82 22.74
N ASP A 26 -6.58 11.42 21.65
CA ASP A 26 -5.95 11.24 20.36
C ASP A 26 -5.71 12.63 19.76
N ASP A 27 -4.69 13.32 20.28
CA ASP A 27 -4.21 14.60 19.74
C ASP A 27 -3.37 14.30 18.48
N ASP A 28 -4.00 13.91 17.37
CA ASP A 28 -3.33 13.79 16.05
C ASP A 28 -4.11 14.47 14.90
N ASP A 29 -5.11 15.29 15.23
CA ASP A 29 -5.95 16.02 14.26
C ASP A 29 -5.27 17.26 13.63
N ASN A 30 -3.97 17.50 13.89
CA ASN A 30 -3.21 18.64 13.36
C ASN A 30 -1.88 18.23 12.69
N ALA A 31 -1.73 16.97 12.29
CA ALA A 31 -0.62 16.58 11.44
C ALA A 31 -0.94 16.97 9.98
N ASN A 32 -0.12 17.84 9.39
CA ASN A 32 -0.16 18.11 7.95
C ASN A 32 0.41 16.89 7.20
N TYR A 33 -0.45 15.91 6.90
CA TYR A 33 -0.06 14.72 6.16
C TYR A 33 0.27 15.06 4.71
N GLN A 34 1.31 14.42 4.19
CA GLN A 34 1.80 14.65 2.83
C GLN A 34 0.90 14.01 1.77
N MET A 35 0.14 12.97 2.15
CA MET A 35 -0.70 12.20 1.24
C MET A 35 -1.91 11.60 1.98
N GLU A 36 -3.07 11.59 1.32
CA GLU A 36 -4.25 10.87 1.79
C GLU A 36 -4.07 9.35 1.72
N ASN A 37 -4.68 8.61 2.66
CA ASN A 37 -4.68 7.14 2.66
C ASN A 37 -5.16 6.57 1.30
N GLN A 38 -6.24 7.13 0.76
CA GLN A 38 -6.80 6.71 -0.53
C GLN A 38 -5.82 6.95 -1.67
N THR A 39 -5.08 8.05 -1.65
CA THR A 39 -4.10 8.38 -2.68
C THR A 39 -2.95 7.37 -2.67
N PHE A 40 -2.43 7.02 -1.50
CA PHE A 40 -1.39 5.99 -1.38
C PHE A 40 -1.86 4.63 -1.89
N VAL A 41 -3.01 4.15 -1.42
CA VAL A 41 -3.56 2.85 -1.81
C VAL A 41 -3.80 2.79 -3.32
N THR A 42 -4.42 3.82 -3.91
CA THR A 42 -4.68 3.86 -5.35
C THR A 42 -3.37 3.83 -6.15
N GLN A 43 -2.38 4.67 -5.81
CA GLN A 43 -1.12 4.72 -6.55
C GLN A 43 -0.32 3.43 -6.42
N ALA A 44 -0.23 2.88 -5.20
CA ALA A 44 0.52 1.67 -4.93
C ALA A 44 -0.10 0.44 -5.63
N LEU A 45 -1.43 0.28 -5.59
CA LEU A 45 -2.11 -0.84 -6.26
C LEU A 45 -2.08 -0.72 -7.78
N THR A 46 -2.22 0.49 -8.34
CA THR A 46 -2.12 0.68 -9.80
C THR A 46 -0.71 0.37 -10.28
N ASN A 47 0.32 0.88 -9.60
CA ASN A 47 1.72 0.59 -9.92
C ASN A 47 2.03 -0.92 -9.80
N ASN A 48 1.56 -1.56 -8.73
CA ASN A 48 1.72 -3.01 -8.52
C ASN A 48 1.09 -3.83 -9.65
N LYS A 49 -0.14 -3.51 -10.06
CA LYS A 49 -0.81 -4.21 -11.18
C LYS A 49 -0.06 -4.02 -12.50
N PHE A 50 0.48 -2.83 -12.75
CA PHE A 50 1.33 -2.57 -13.92
C PHE A 50 2.58 -3.47 -13.90
N GLU A 51 3.30 -3.52 -12.79
CA GLU A 51 4.52 -4.32 -12.64
C GLU A 51 4.26 -5.81 -12.83
N VAL A 52 3.19 -6.34 -12.22
CA VAL A 52 2.79 -7.75 -12.38
C VAL A 52 2.45 -8.06 -13.85
N ALA A 53 1.71 -7.19 -14.53
CA ALA A 53 1.33 -7.41 -15.92
C ALA A 53 2.53 -7.32 -16.88
N ALA A 54 3.40 -6.32 -16.70
CA ALA A 54 4.63 -6.18 -17.48
C ALA A 54 5.58 -7.36 -17.27
N ALA A 55 5.75 -7.82 -16.02
CA ALA A 55 6.57 -8.99 -15.70
C ALA A 55 5.98 -10.28 -16.27
N THR A 56 4.66 -10.47 -16.19
CA THR A 56 3.98 -11.62 -16.83
C THR A 56 4.26 -11.65 -18.34
N LEU A 57 4.21 -10.48 -18.99
CA LEU A 57 4.55 -10.36 -20.40
C LEU A 57 6.02 -10.75 -20.66
N ALA A 58 6.95 -10.29 -19.82
CA ALA A 58 8.37 -10.59 -19.94
C ALA A 58 8.70 -12.07 -19.76
N GLN A 59 8.01 -12.79 -18.88
CA GLN A 59 8.15 -14.24 -18.76
C GLN A 59 7.84 -14.96 -20.07
N SER A 60 6.82 -14.49 -20.80
CA SER A 60 6.38 -15.10 -22.06
C SER A 60 7.21 -14.68 -23.28
N ARG A 61 7.74 -13.44 -23.29
CA ARG A 61 8.36 -12.84 -24.49
C ARG A 61 9.87 -12.82 -24.50
N SER A 62 10.51 -12.59 -23.35
CA SER A 62 11.97 -12.51 -23.31
C SER A 62 12.59 -13.87 -23.65
N GLN A 63 13.78 -13.88 -24.23
CA GLN A 63 14.62 -15.08 -24.32
C GLN A 63 15.83 -14.99 -23.38
N ASN A 64 16.02 -13.86 -22.69
CA ASN A 64 17.10 -13.66 -21.75
C ASN A 64 16.76 -14.35 -20.41
N PRO A 65 17.58 -15.31 -19.93
CA PRO A 65 17.30 -16.05 -18.71
C PRO A 65 17.27 -15.16 -17.45
N GLN A 66 18.08 -14.10 -17.41
CA GLN A 66 18.10 -13.17 -16.27
C GLN A 66 16.82 -12.33 -16.20
N ILE A 67 16.30 -11.90 -17.35
CA ILE A 67 15.00 -11.19 -17.42
C ILE A 67 13.86 -12.13 -17.04
N LYS A 68 13.85 -13.39 -17.51
CA LYS A 68 12.82 -14.36 -17.10
C LYS A 68 12.84 -14.61 -15.59
N GLN A 69 14.02 -14.74 -15.00
CA GLN A 69 14.17 -14.94 -13.56
C GLN A 69 13.63 -13.75 -12.78
N PHE A 70 14.03 -12.53 -13.14
CA PHE A 70 13.55 -11.31 -12.51
C PHE A 70 12.04 -11.15 -12.68
N ALA A 71 11.51 -11.36 -13.88
CA ALA A 71 10.09 -11.31 -14.16
C ALA A 71 9.29 -12.32 -13.31
N SER A 72 9.81 -13.54 -13.14
CA SER A 72 9.18 -14.54 -12.27
C SER A 72 9.15 -14.13 -10.80
N LYS A 73 10.24 -13.51 -10.32
CA LYS A 73 10.29 -12.95 -8.98
C LYS A 73 9.26 -11.83 -8.82
N MET A 74 9.20 -10.89 -9.77
CA MET A 74 8.25 -9.77 -9.74
C MET A 74 6.81 -10.25 -9.71
N VAL A 75 6.42 -11.20 -10.59
CA VAL A 75 5.06 -11.77 -10.57
C VAL A 75 4.74 -12.38 -9.20
N THR A 76 5.66 -13.16 -8.63
CA THR A 76 5.43 -13.85 -7.34
C THR A 76 5.27 -12.84 -6.20
N GLU A 77 6.25 -11.98 -6.03
CA GLU A 77 6.34 -11.10 -4.87
C GLU A 77 5.36 -9.93 -4.97
N HIS A 78 5.21 -9.31 -6.15
CA HIS A 78 4.28 -8.21 -6.32
C HIS A 78 2.82 -8.69 -6.28
N THR A 79 2.50 -9.89 -6.75
CA THR A 79 1.14 -10.44 -6.57
C THR A 79 0.80 -10.59 -5.08
N ALA A 80 1.72 -11.12 -4.27
CA ALA A 80 1.52 -11.23 -2.83
C ALA A 80 1.33 -9.85 -2.17
N VAL A 81 2.18 -8.87 -2.51
CA VAL A 81 2.05 -7.49 -2.01
C VAL A 81 0.72 -6.85 -2.42
N GLY A 82 0.24 -7.11 -3.64
CA GLY A 82 -1.03 -6.59 -4.14
C GLY A 82 -2.23 -7.16 -3.38
N VAL A 83 -2.17 -8.44 -2.99
CA VAL A 83 -3.18 -9.09 -2.13
C VAL A 83 -3.15 -8.46 -0.74
N ASP A 84 -1.97 -8.40 -0.10
CA ASP A 84 -1.82 -7.83 1.24
C ASP A 84 -2.39 -6.40 1.33
N LEU A 85 -2.03 -5.54 0.36
CA LEU A 85 -2.49 -4.16 0.33
C LEU A 85 -3.98 -4.03 0.01
N THR A 86 -4.52 -4.92 -0.83
CA THR A 86 -5.95 -4.96 -1.13
C THR A 86 -6.76 -5.30 0.12
N ASP A 87 -6.32 -6.28 0.89
CA ASP A 87 -7.01 -6.71 2.11
C ASP A 87 -6.92 -5.64 3.20
N LEU A 88 -5.75 -5.01 3.36
CA LEU A 88 -5.58 -3.87 4.26
C LEU A 88 -6.51 -2.71 3.86
N ALA A 89 -6.53 -2.32 2.58
CA ALA A 89 -7.39 -1.25 2.09
C ALA A 89 -8.87 -1.53 2.35
N LYS A 90 -9.34 -2.76 2.10
CA LYS A 90 -10.73 -3.15 2.37
C LYS A 90 -11.08 -3.11 3.85
N SER A 91 -10.16 -3.50 4.74
CA SER A 91 -10.38 -3.44 6.20
C SER A 91 -10.57 -2.01 6.71
N MET A 92 -10.12 -1.03 5.93
CA MET A 92 -10.20 0.40 6.19
C MET A 92 -11.26 1.11 5.35
N GLU A 93 -12.10 0.34 4.63
CA GLU A 93 -13.15 0.85 3.72
C GLU A 93 -12.63 1.77 2.60
N LEU A 94 -11.35 1.62 2.22
CA LEU A 94 -10.74 2.36 1.11
C LEU A 94 -11.08 1.70 -0.23
N ALA A 95 -11.20 2.53 -1.26
CA ALA A 95 -11.46 2.04 -2.62
C ALA A 95 -10.23 1.31 -3.19
N VAL A 96 -10.49 0.15 -3.78
CA VAL A 96 -9.49 -0.68 -4.46
C VAL A 96 -9.67 -0.57 -5.97
N PRO A 97 -8.64 -0.19 -6.75
CA PRO A 97 -8.72 -0.17 -8.20
C PRO A 97 -9.04 -1.56 -8.77
N ALA A 98 -10.17 -1.67 -9.48
CA ALA A 98 -10.58 -2.93 -10.08
C ALA A 98 -9.69 -3.34 -11.26
N THR A 99 -9.26 -2.36 -12.06
CA THR A 99 -8.50 -2.56 -13.29
C THR A 99 -7.15 -1.82 -13.24
N ILE A 100 -6.27 -2.16 -14.18
CA ILE A 100 -5.08 -1.35 -14.48
C ILE A 100 -5.53 0.02 -15.01
N ASP A 101 -4.76 1.07 -14.70
CA ASP A 101 -4.98 2.40 -15.26
C ASP A 101 -4.85 2.38 -16.81
N PRO A 102 -5.71 3.07 -17.57
CA PRO A 102 -5.65 3.04 -19.03
C PRO A 102 -4.30 3.42 -19.62
N ALA A 103 -3.55 4.36 -19.01
CA ALA A 103 -2.23 4.74 -19.48
C ALA A 103 -1.21 3.61 -19.26
N ASP A 104 -1.26 2.95 -18.11
CA ASP A 104 -0.44 1.78 -17.80
C ASP A 104 -0.77 0.60 -18.72
N GLN A 105 -2.06 0.37 -19.01
CA GLN A 105 -2.48 -0.64 -19.96
C GLN A 105 -1.95 -0.34 -21.37
N ASN A 106 -1.94 0.93 -21.79
CA ASN A 106 -1.35 1.33 -23.06
C ASN A 106 0.17 1.08 -23.08
N ASN A 107 0.88 1.35 -21.98
CA ASN A 107 2.31 1.06 -21.88
C ASN A 107 2.60 -0.46 -21.99
N ILE A 108 1.78 -1.31 -21.37
CA ILE A 108 1.88 -2.77 -21.50
C ILE A 108 1.61 -3.21 -22.94
N ASN A 109 0.61 -2.63 -23.60
CA ASN A 109 0.30 -2.94 -24.99
C ASN A 109 1.45 -2.56 -25.92
N LEU A 110 2.04 -1.37 -25.74
CA LEU A 110 3.20 -0.90 -26.49
C LEU A 110 4.43 -1.79 -26.24
N LEU A 111 4.71 -2.15 -24.99
CA LEU A 111 5.77 -3.10 -24.66
C LEU A 111 5.59 -4.41 -25.44
N GLY A 112 4.34 -4.84 -25.59
CA GLY A 112 4.00 -6.04 -26.34
C GLY A 112 4.16 -5.99 -27.85
N LEU A 113 4.44 -4.82 -28.42
CA LEU A 113 4.78 -4.69 -29.84
C LEU A 113 6.27 -4.96 -30.10
N PHE A 114 7.12 -4.91 -29.07
CA PHE A 114 8.54 -5.18 -29.20
C PHE A 114 8.85 -6.67 -29.06
N THR A 115 9.98 -7.08 -29.63
CA THR A 115 10.49 -8.46 -29.59
C THR A 115 12.01 -8.48 -29.38
N GLY A 116 12.53 -9.60 -28.88
CA GLY A 116 13.98 -9.82 -28.75
C GLY A 116 14.66 -8.74 -27.89
N ALA A 117 15.85 -8.30 -28.30
CA ALA A 117 16.63 -7.33 -27.53
C ALA A 117 15.92 -5.98 -27.31
N THR A 118 15.08 -5.53 -28.25
CA THR A 118 14.31 -4.29 -28.07
C THR A 118 13.26 -4.45 -26.97
N PHE A 119 12.58 -5.61 -26.91
CA PHE A 119 11.66 -5.91 -25.81
C PHE A 119 12.38 -5.88 -24.46
N ASP A 120 13.54 -6.53 -24.37
CA ASP A 120 14.33 -6.62 -23.14
C ASP A 120 14.78 -5.22 -22.66
N LYS A 121 15.20 -4.34 -23.58
CA LYS A 121 15.56 -2.94 -23.27
C LYS A 121 14.36 -2.13 -22.75
N GLU A 122 13.21 -2.20 -23.41
CA GLU A 122 12.03 -1.44 -22.99
C GLU A 122 11.44 -1.97 -21.69
N PHE A 123 11.41 -3.29 -21.48
CA PHE A 123 10.97 -3.90 -20.22
C PHE A 123 11.83 -3.44 -19.05
N THR A 124 13.16 -3.57 -19.16
CA THR A 124 14.06 -3.20 -18.05
C THR A 124 14.03 -1.70 -17.76
N LYS A 125 13.87 -0.85 -18.78
CA LYS A 125 13.61 0.59 -18.59
C LYS A 125 12.34 0.85 -17.80
N MET A 126 11.21 0.22 -18.19
CA MET A 126 9.94 0.37 -17.49
C MET A 126 10.01 -0.09 -16.03
N MET A 127 10.70 -1.19 -15.73
CA MET A 127 10.86 -1.69 -14.36
C MET A 127 11.68 -0.75 -13.48
N VAL A 128 12.75 -0.16 -14.01
CA VAL A 128 13.53 0.88 -13.29
C VAL A 128 12.66 2.10 -12.98
N GLU A 129 11.94 2.61 -13.99
CA GLU A 129 11.09 3.79 -13.81
C GLU A 129 9.94 3.54 -12.82
N SER A 130 9.33 2.35 -12.87
CA SER A 130 8.26 1.94 -11.96
C SER A 130 8.76 1.79 -10.52
N HIS A 131 9.86 1.05 -10.31
CA HIS A 131 10.38 0.87 -8.97
C HIS A 131 10.93 2.16 -8.36
N GLN A 132 11.48 3.08 -9.15
CA GLN A 132 11.89 4.39 -8.64
C GLN A 132 10.69 5.18 -8.09
N LYS A 133 9.55 5.15 -8.81
CA LYS A 133 8.29 5.74 -8.35
C LYS A 133 7.79 5.05 -7.10
N ALA A 134 7.79 3.72 -7.07
CA ALA A 134 7.35 2.93 -5.92
C ALA A 134 8.20 3.20 -4.67
N VAL A 135 9.53 3.20 -4.78
CA VAL A 135 10.44 3.53 -3.67
C VAL A 135 10.14 4.93 -3.13
N THR A 136 9.91 5.91 -4.00
CA THR A 136 9.58 7.29 -3.59
C THR A 136 8.24 7.32 -2.85
N LEU A 137 7.20 6.72 -3.42
CA LEU A 137 5.85 6.66 -2.85
C LEU A 137 5.85 5.98 -1.48
N PHE A 138 6.49 4.82 -1.36
CA PHE A 138 6.52 4.04 -0.12
C PHE A 138 7.38 4.73 0.95
N SER A 139 8.52 5.32 0.59
CA SER A 139 9.34 6.08 1.53
C SER A 139 8.59 7.30 2.06
N GLN A 140 7.82 7.99 1.21
CA GLN A 140 7.00 9.12 1.61
C GLN A 140 5.89 8.69 2.56
N ALA A 141 5.14 7.64 2.19
CA ALA A 141 4.04 7.11 2.99
C ALA A 141 4.52 6.57 4.35
N ALA A 142 5.70 5.96 4.43
CA ALA A 142 6.28 5.43 5.66
C ALA A 142 6.66 6.50 6.69
N SER A 143 6.84 7.76 6.27
CA SER A 143 7.21 8.84 7.20
C SER A 143 6.09 9.15 8.21
N ASN A 144 6.44 9.72 9.37
CA ASN A 144 5.47 10.04 10.43
C ASN A 144 4.32 10.95 9.95
N THR A 145 4.58 11.80 8.95
CA THR A 145 3.57 12.66 8.32
C THR A 145 3.25 12.21 6.89
N GLY A 146 3.52 10.96 6.54
CA GLY A 146 3.32 10.41 5.19
C GLY A 146 1.85 10.27 4.86
N VAL A 147 1.19 9.31 5.51
CA VAL A 147 -0.26 9.06 5.42
C VAL A 147 -0.90 9.01 6.81
N PRO A 148 -2.18 9.39 6.97
CA PRO A 148 -2.88 9.39 8.26
C PRO A 148 -2.90 8.06 9.00
N ALA A 149 -3.10 6.95 8.30
CA ALA A 149 -3.24 5.65 8.94
C ALA A 149 -1.90 4.98 9.27
N ALA A 150 -1.70 4.65 10.56
CA ALA A 150 -0.50 3.98 11.04
C ALA A 150 -0.23 2.64 10.34
N ASP A 151 -1.27 1.84 10.09
CA ASP A 151 -1.11 0.53 9.42
C ASP A 151 -0.59 0.67 7.99
N LEU A 152 -1.00 1.73 7.26
CA LEU A 152 -0.47 2.02 5.92
C LEU A 152 0.97 2.53 5.99
N ARG A 153 1.33 3.32 7.00
CA ARG A 153 2.72 3.73 7.21
C ARG A 153 3.62 2.51 7.47
N HIS A 154 3.19 1.60 8.36
CA HIS A 154 3.92 0.38 8.66
C HIS A 154 3.98 -0.57 7.45
N PHE A 155 2.90 -0.69 6.68
CA PHE A 155 2.93 -1.44 5.43
C PHE A 155 3.98 -0.86 4.47
N ALA A 156 3.99 0.47 4.29
CA ALA A 156 4.95 1.13 3.42
C ALA A 156 6.40 0.96 3.89
N GLU A 157 6.64 1.14 5.19
CA GLU A 157 7.94 0.92 5.83
C GLU A 157 8.46 -0.50 5.58
N ASN A 158 7.62 -1.51 5.82
CA ASN A 158 8.00 -2.92 5.68
C ASN A 158 8.31 -3.35 4.25
N LYS A 159 7.66 -2.75 3.24
CA LYS A 159 7.89 -3.10 1.82
C LYS A 159 9.01 -2.26 1.16
N THR A 160 9.42 -1.15 1.77
CA THR A 160 10.45 -0.26 1.20
C THR A 160 11.79 -0.97 0.92
N PRO A 161 12.33 -1.82 1.83
CA PRO A 161 13.60 -2.52 1.56
C PRO A 161 13.55 -3.45 0.34
N SER A 162 12.44 -4.20 0.15
CA SER A 162 12.27 -5.05 -1.03
C SER A 162 12.17 -4.24 -2.32
N LEU A 163 11.44 -3.12 -2.30
CA LEU A 163 11.33 -2.23 -3.47
C LEU A 163 12.69 -1.65 -3.87
N GLN A 164 13.51 -1.25 -2.90
CA GLN A 164 14.88 -0.78 -3.15
C GLN A 164 15.77 -1.88 -3.72
N GLN A 165 15.60 -3.13 -3.25
CA GLN A 165 16.31 -4.27 -3.80
C GLN A 165 15.89 -4.57 -5.25
N HIS A 166 14.60 -4.51 -5.56
CA HIS A 166 14.09 -4.73 -6.92
C HIS A 166 14.55 -3.65 -7.89
N LEU A 167 14.58 -2.39 -7.44
CA LEU A 167 15.16 -1.30 -8.20
C LEU A 167 16.62 -1.59 -8.59
N LYS A 168 17.46 -1.99 -7.63
CA LYS A 168 18.88 -2.35 -7.91
C LYS A 168 19.00 -3.51 -8.90
N GLU A 169 18.16 -4.52 -8.76
CA GLU A 169 18.12 -5.66 -9.69
C GLU A 169 17.70 -5.20 -11.10
N ALA A 170 16.68 -4.35 -11.21
CA ALA A 170 16.22 -3.79 -12.48
C ALA A 170 17.28 -2.90 -13.15
N GLU A 171 18.00 -2.09 -12.38
CA GLU A 171 19.12 -1.27 -12.87
C GLU A 171 20.26 -2.13 -13.42
N ALA A 172 20.66 -3.16 -12.67
CA ALA A 172 21.70 -4.10 -13.11
C ALA A 172 21.28 -4.83 -14.40
N LEU A 173 20.02 -5.27 -14.49
CA LEU A 173 19.48 -5.89 -15.70
C LEU A 173 19.48 -4.93 -16.88
N LYS A 174 19.03 -3.69 -16.67
CA LYS A 174 19.03 -2.66 -17.71
C LYS A 174 20.43 -2.45 -18.28
N THR A 175 21.45 -2.35 -17.42
CA THR A 175 22.85 -2.24 -17.87
C THR A 175 23.30 -3.46 -18.67
N SER A 176 22.86 -4.67 -18.30
CA SER A 176 23.24 -5.91 -19.00
C SER A 176 22.63 -6.08 -20.40
N VAL A 177 21.56 -5.35 -20.71
CA VAL A 177 20.83 -5.46 -21.99
C VAL A 177 20.91 -4.20 -22.85
N GLN A 178 21.69 -3.19 -22.43
CA GLN A 178 21.84 -1.91 -23.14
C GLN A 178 22.66 -2.01 -24.43
#